data_AF-X1JWC3-F1
#
_entry.id   AF-X1JWC3-F1
#
_cell.length_a   1.000
_cell.length_b   1.000
_cell.length_c   1.000
_cell.angle_alpha   90.00
_cell.angle_beta   90.00
_cell.angle_gamma   90.00
#
_symmetry.space_group_name_H-M   'P 1'
#
loop_
_entity.id
_entity.type
_entity.pdbx_description
1 polymer ?
#
loop_
_entity_poly.entity_id
_entity_poly.type
_entity_poly.pdbx_seq_one_letter_code
_entity_poly.pdbx_strand_id
1 'polypeptide(L)' 'MVKDVIFRILKEKGAIEEDKIIEEVLKKRFVEKNTVLMNLKKYFSKGKDGKYRIV' A
#
# COMPACT_ATOMS: atom_id res chain seq x y z
N MET A 1 6.47 -11.03 -0.91
CA MET A 1 4.99 -10.95 -0.89
C MET A 1 4.50 -9.53 -1.16
N VAL A 2 3.20 -9.32 -1.43
CA VAL A 2 2.61 -7.99 -1.71
C VAL A 2 2.86 -7.00 -0.56
N LYS A 3 2.75 -7.46 0.70
CA LYS A 3 3.07 -6.67 1.89
C LYS A 3 4.46 -6.02 1.84
N ASP A 4 5.48 -6.73 1.34
CA ASP A 4 6.86 -6.26 1.34
C ASP A 4 7.06 -5.14 0.31
N VAL A 5 6.30 -5.21 -0.80
CA VAL A 5 6.30 -4.17 -1.83
C VAL A 5 5.64 -2.90 -1.28
N ILE A 6 4.48 -3.03 -0.64
CA ILE A 6 3.78 -1.90 0.00
C ILE A 6 4.67 -1.27 1.09
N PHE A 7 5.33 -2.09 1.90
CA PHE A 7 6.24 -1.61 2.94
C PHE A 7 7.40 -0.79 2.36
N ARG A 8 8.04 -1.24 1.28
CA ARG A 8 9.10 -0.47 0.60
C ARG A 8 8.58 0.85 0.06
N ILE A 9 7.41 0.84 -0.58
CA ILE A 9 6.78 2.07 -1.11
C ILE A 9 6.52 3.08 0.01
N LEU A 10 5.94 2.65 1.13
CA LEU A 10 5.66 3.53 2.27
C LEU A 10 6.94 3.97 3.00
N LYS A 11 8.00 3.16 2.99
CA LYS A 11 9.30 3.53 3.55
C LYS A 11 10.00 4.60 2.71
N GLU A 12 9.86 4.54 1.38
CA GLU A 12 10.46 5.50 0.45
C GLU A 12 9.66 6.81 0.35
N LYS A 13 8.32 6.71 0.26
CA LYS A 13 7.44 7.87 0.01
C LYS A 13 6.79 8.44 1.26
N GLY A 14 6.89 7.77 2.40
CA GLY A 14 6.16 8.11 3.61
C GLY A 14 4.68 7.75 3.51
N ALA A 15 3.83 8.50 4.24
CA ALA A 15 2.39 8.28 4.22
C ALA A 15 1.80 8.71 2.86
N ILE A 16 1.16 7.78 2.15
CA ILE A 16 0.56 8.07 0.83
C ILE A 16 -0.87 7.55 0.70
N GLU A 17 -1.60 8.09 -0.28
CA GLU A 17 -2.99 7.73 -0.58
C GLU A 17 -3.15 6.30 -1.09
N GLU A 18 -4.32 5.72 -0.81
CA GLU A 18 -4.68 4.35 -1.19
C GLU A 18 -4.46 4.07 -2.68
N ASP A 19 -5.00 4.92 -3.55
CA ASP A 19 -4.93 4.74 -5.00
C ASP A 19 -3.49 4.80 -5.52
N LYS A 20 -2.65 5.65 -4.91
CA LYS A 20 -1.23 5.72 -5.25
C LYS A 20 -0.46 4.47 -4.87
N ILE A 21 -0.78 3.83 -3.74
CA ILE A 21 -0.18 2.54 -3.38
C ILE A 21 -0.58 1.48 -4.40
N ILE A 22 -1.86 1.43 -4.75
CA ILE A 22 -2.39 0.45 -5.71
C ILE A 22 -1.68 0.61 -7.06
N GLU A 23 -1.61 1.84 -7.58
CA GLU A 23 -0.93 2.14 -8.84
C GLU A 23 0.54 1.67 -8.82
N GLU A 24 1.29 1.98 -7.76
CA GLU A 24 2.70 1.62 -7.61
C GLU A 24 2.92 0.10 -7.46
N VAL A 25 2.03 -0.58 -6.73
CA VAL A 25 2.12 -2.03 -6.55
C VAL A 25 1.83 -2.76 -7.85
N LEU A 26 0.79 -2.34 -8.60
CA LEU A 26 0.42 -2.94 -9.90
C LEU A 26 1.52 -2.74 -10.94
N LYS A 27 2.26 -1.62 -10.90
CA LYS A 27 3.44 -1.39 -11.76
C LYS A 27 4.60 -2.32 -11.42
N LYS A 28 4.79 -2.67 -10.14
CA LYS A 28 5.92 -3.48 -9.66
C LYS A 28 5.61 -4.99 -9.64
N ARG A 29 4.34 -5.39 -9.58
CA ARG A 29 3.88 -6.78 -9.47
C ARG A 29 2.56 -7.00 -10.21
N PHE A 30 2.45 -8.13 -10.91
CA PHE A 30 1.18 -8.61 -11.46
C PHE A 30 0.32 -9.20 -10.36
N VAL A 31 -0.53 -8.38 -9.75
CA VAL A 31 -1.52 -8.77 -8.74
C VAL A 31 -2.82 -8.03 -8.99
N GLU A 32 -3.93 -8.52 -8.46
CA GLU A 32 -5.20 -7.79 -8.56
C GLU A 32 -5.30 -6.67 -7.53
N LYS A 33 -6.04 -5.60 -7.87
CA LYS A 33 -6.32 -4.47 -6.96
C LYS A 33 -6.87 -4.93 -5.60
N ASN A 34 -7.79 -5.90 -5.60
CA ASN A 34 -8.40 -6.44 -4.38
C ASN A 34 -7.37 -7.08 -3.44
N THR A 35 -6.33 -7.72 -3.99
CA THR A 35 -5.24 -8.30 -3.19
C THR A 35 -4.45 -7.21 -2.48
N VAL A 36 -4.17 -6.09 -3.17
CA VAL A 36 -3.49 -4.93 -2.59
C VAL A 36 -4.33 -4.33 -1.47
N LEU A 37 -5.63 -4.10 -1.71
CA LEU A 37 -6.57 -3.57 -0.73
C LEU A 37 -6.67 -4.46 0.52
N MET A 38 -6.71 -5.78 0.35
CA MET A 38 -6.73 -6.72 1.47
C MET A 38 -5.44 -6.63 2.29
N ASN A 39 -4.28 -6.52 1.63
CA ASN A 39 -3.00 -6.36 2.32
C ASN A 39 -2.92 -5.03 3.08
N LEU A 40 -3.41 -3.94 2.47
CA LEU A 40 -3.48 -2.62 3.10
C LEU A 40 -4.29 -2.65 4.40
N LYS A 41 -5.48 -3.26 4.38
CA LYS A 41 -6.35 -3.38 5.57
C LYS A 41 -5.79 -4.31 6.64
N LYS A 42 -5.02 -5.34 6.27
CA LYS A 42 -4.49 -6.34 7.21
C LYS A 42 -3.18 -5.93 7.88
N TYR A 43 -2.33 -5.17 7.19
CA TYR A 43 -0.94 -4.95 7.63
C TYR A 43 -0.57 -3.47 7.82
N PHE A 44 -1.41 -2.52 7.40
CA PHE A 44 -1.11 -1.10 7.43
C PHE A 44 -2.27 -0.31 8.04
N SER A 45 -1.97 0.89 8.57
CA SER A 45 -2.99 1.76 9.18
C SER A 45 -3.33 2.92 8.26
N LYS A 46 -4.63 3.17 8.05
CA LYS A 46 -5.15 4.33 7.32
C LYS A 46 -5.42 5.46 8.29
N GLY A 47 -4.75 6.59 8.09
CA GLY A 47 -4.97 7.80 8.87
C GLY A 47 -6.29 8.50 8.53
N LYS A 48 -6.69 9.46 9.37
CA LYS A 48 -7.86 10.31 9.13
C LYS A 48 -7.72 11.18 7.88
N ASP A 49 -6.50 11.37 7.40
CA ASP A 49 -6.15 12.05 6.15
C ASP A 49 -6.28 11.15 4.91
N GLY A 50 -6.75 9.90 5.07
CA GLY A 50 -6.92 8.95 3.98
C GLY A 50 -5.63 8.27 3.50
N LYS A 51 -4.49 8.55 4.16
CA LYS A 51 -3.17 8.00 3.79
C LYS A 51 -2.80 6.80 4.64
N TYR A 52 -2.16 5.80 4.03
CA TYR A 52 -1.63 4.64 4.74
C TYR A 52 -0.24 4.90 5.29
N ARG A 53 0.06 4.28 6.44
CA ARG A 53 1.33 4.37 7.15
C ARG A 53 1.82 2.98 7.56
N ILE A 54 3.14 2.86 7.70
CA ILE A 54 3.76 1.74 8.40
C ILE A 54 3.42 1.90 9.88
N VAL A 55 2.89 0.84 10.49
CA VAL A 55 2.54 0.77 11.92
C VAL A 55 3.72 0.22 12.70
#